data_AF-A0A5C5V6J6-F1
#
_entry.id   AF-A0A5C5V6J6-F1
#
_cell.length_a   1.000
_cell.length_b   1.000
_cell.length_c   1.000
_cell.angle_alpha   90.00
_cell.angle_beta   90.00
_cell.angle_gamma   90.00
#
_symmetry.space_group_name_H-M   'P 1'
#
loop_
_entity.id
_entity.type
_entity.pdbx_description
1 polymer ?
#
loop_
_entity_poly.entity_id
_entity_poly.type
_entity_poly.pdbx_seq_one_letter_code
_entity_poly.pdbx_strand_id
1 'polypeptide(L)'
;MIGLALHNYHDTYGELPAPYIADENGKPMHSWRMLILPFEGNLYDQYDFDEPWDGSNNRLLMSQRPDAYSNPRIDDKGGETTTYQVIAGPGALLDPVATSRKFADAADGLDATAIVAENFGKPVIWTEPDDLTPQQFLAGELMENAPTPRRG
;
A
#
# COMPACT_ATOMS: atom_id res chain seq x y z
N MET A 1 -6.09 2.82 -9.80
CA MET A 1 -6.34 4.17 -9.24
C MET A 1 -6.42 4.04 -7.72
N ILE A 2 -5.28 3.93 -7.04
CA ILE A 2 -5.21 3.46 -5.63
C ILE A 2 -6.20 4.18 -4.69
N GLY A 3 -6.31 5.51 -4.79
CA GLY A 3 -7.23 6.29 -3.96
C GLY A 3 -8.71 5.90 -4.16
N LEU A 4 -9.12 5.64 -5.41
CA LEU A 4 -10.49 5.20 -5.70
C LEU A 4 -10.76 3.80 -5.13
N ALA A 5 -9.79 2.89 -5.20
CA ALA A 5 -9.94 1.56 -4.61
C ALA A 5 -10.01 1.61 -3.08
N LEU A 6 -9.27 2.50 -2.42
CA LEU A 6 -9.41 2.76 -0.98
C LEU A 6 -10.80 3.28 -0.62
N HIS A 7 -11.37 4.19 -1.42
CA HIS A 7 -12.75 4.64 -1.25
C HIS A 7 -13.76 3.50 -1.44
N ASN A 8 -13.61 2.70 -2.50
CA ASN A 8 -14.50 1.56 -2.75
C ASN A 8 -14.42 0.50 -1.64
N TYR A 9 -13.23 0.25 -1.10
CA TYR A 9 -13.03 -0.61 0.07
C TYR A 9 -13.78 -0.04 1.27
N HIS A 10 -13.57 1.25 1.58
CA HIS A 10 -14.27 1.91 2.68
C HIS A 10 -15.80 1.88 2.52
N ASP A 11 -16.33 2.10 1.32
CA ASP A 11 -17.78 2.05 1.06
C ASP A 11 -18.34 0.63 1.23
N THR A 12 -17.54 -0.40 0.92
CA THR A 12 -17.92 -1.81 1.05
C THR A 12 -17.85 -2.31 2.49
N TYR A 13 -16.78 -1.96 3.22
CA TYR A 13 -16.47 -2.54 4.53
C TYR A 13 -16.67 -1.57 5.71
N GLY A 14 -16.94 -0.30 5.44
CA GLY A 14 -17.18 0.74 6.45
C GLY A 14 -15.93 1.27 7.14
N GLU A 15 -14.73 0.89 6.67
CA GLU A 15 -13.43 1.36 7.14
C GLU A 15 -12.36 1.16 6.06
N LEU A 16 -11.21 1.82 6.19
CA LEU A 16 -10.03 1.57 5.36
C LEU A 16 -9.39 0.21 5.70
N PRO A 17 -8.67 -0.40 4.75
CA PRO A 17 -7.98 -1.65 5.00
C PRO A 17 -6.96 -1.49 6.13
N ALA A 18 -6.73 -2.56 6.88
CA ALA A 18 -5.55 -2.64 7.73
C ALA A 18 -4.28 -2.51 6.86
N PRO A 19 -3.19 -1.89 7.36
CA PRO A 19 -1.95 -1.75 6.59
C PRO A 19 -1.36 -3.13 6.21
N TYR A 20 -1.59 -4.12 7.06
CA TYR A 20 -1.32 -5.52 6.78
C TYR A 20 -2.26 -6.43 7.60
N ILE A 21 -2.39 -7.68 7.15
CA ILE A 21 -2.92 -8.78 7.96
C ILE A 21 -1.73 -9.58 8.47
N ALA A 22 -1.68 -9.90 9.76
CA ALA A 22 -0.64 -10.71 10.37
C ALA A 22 -1.12 -12.12 10.72
N ASP A 23 -0.16 -13.04 10.88
CA ASP A 23 -0.41 -14.34 11.48
C ASP A 23 -0.65 -14.25 12.99
N GLU A 24 -0.90 -15.40 13.63
CA GLU A 24 -1.13 -15.50 15.08
C GLU A 24 0.07 -15.02 15.93
N ASN A 25 1.28 -14.94 15.36
CA ASN A 25 2.49 -14.47 16.02
C ASN A 25 2.76 -12.98 15.75
N GLY A 26 1.88 -12.29 15.02
CA GLY A 26 2.04 -10.90 14.64
C GLY A 26 3.00 -10.68 13.46
N LYS A 27 3.42 -11.74 12.75
CA LYS A 27 4.22 -11.59 11.52
C LYS A 27 3.31 -11.07 10.40
N PRO A 28 3.64 -9.95 9.73
CA PRO A 28 2.88 -9.48 8.58
C PRO A 28 2.86 -10.52 7.44
N MET A 29 1.66 -10.91 7.02
CA MET A 29 1.41 -11.94 6.01
C MET A 29 0.95 -11.34 4.70
N HIS A 30 0.04 -10.35 4.74
CA HIS A 30 -0.59 -9.79 3.54
C HIS A 30 -0.61 -8.27 3.59
N SER A 31 -0.26 -7.63 2.47
CA SER A 31 -0.32 -6.18 2.32
C SER A 31 -1.74 -5.67 2.11
N TRP A 32 -2.01 -4.43 2.56
CA TRP A 32 -3.21 -3.66 2.18
C TRP A 32 -3.46 -3.63 0.66
N ARG A 33 -2.39 -3.72 -0.14
CA ARG A 33 -2.45 -3.77 -1.61
C ARG A 33 -3.24 -4.98 -2.12
N MET A 34 -3.23 -6.10 -1.37
CA MET A 34 -4.03 -7.29 -1.71
C MET A 34 -5.49 -7.08 -1.32
N LEU A 35 -5.76 -6.37 -0.22
CA LEU A 35 -7.11 -6.13 0.28
C LEU A 35 -7.93 -5.22 -0.63
N ILE A 36 -7.27 -4.28 -1.32
CA ILE A 36 -7.93 -3.40 -2.29
C ILE A 36 -7.94 -3.94 -3.72
N LEU A 37 -7.23 -5.05 -3.97
CA LEU A 37 -7.07 -5.64 -5.29
C LEU A 37 -8.39 -6.00 -6.00
N PRO A 38 -9.47 -6.46 -5.30
CA PRO A 38 -10.78 -6.67 -5.94
C PRO A 38 -11.35 -5.43 -6.63
N PHE A 39 -10.90 -4.24 -6.23
CA PHE A 39 -11.34 -2.96 -6.78
C PHE A 39 -10.40 -2.40 -7.87
N GLU A 40 -9.27 -3.06 -8.11
CA GLU A 40 -8.23 -2.65 -9.07
C GLU A 40 -8.04 -3.66 -10.23
N GLY A 41 -8.48 -4.92 -10.10
CA GLY A 41 -8.32 -5.91 -11.16
C GLY A 41 -8.62 -7.36 -10.76
N ASN A 42 -8.09 -8.30 -11.55
CA ASN A 42 -8.45 -9.73 -11.54
C ASN A 42 -7.41 -10.67 -10.89
N LEU A 43 -6.37 -10.13 -10.24
CA LEU A 43 -5.33 -10.95 -9.61
C LEU A 43 -5.71 -11.44 -8.22
N TYR A 44 -6.75 -10.87 -7.61
CA TYR A 44 -7.19 -11.26 -6.26
C TYR A 44 -7.53 -12.76 -6.18
N ASP A 45 -8.20 -13.30 -7.19
CA ASP A 45 -8.58 -14.72 -7.23
C ASP A 45 -7.40 -15.68 -7.39
N GLN A 46 -6.21 -15.16 -7.74
CA GLN A 46 -4.98 -15.95 -7.86
C GLN A 46 -4.11 -15.89 -6.60
N TYR A 47 -4.39 -14.95 -5.69
CA TYR A 47 -3.62 -14.76 -4.46
C TYR A 47 -4.11 -15.72 -3.37
N ASP A 48 -3.17 -16.42 -2.74
CA ASP A 48 -3.42 -17.42 -1.73
C ASP A 48 -3.25 -16.80 -0.33
N PHE A 49 -4.37 -16.59 0.37
CA PHE A 49 -4.37 -16.02 1.72
C PHE A 49 -3.98 -17.02 2.81
N ASP A 50 -3.75 -18.30 2.48
CA ASP A 50 -3.27 -19.31 3.43
C ASP A 50 -1.73 -19.34 3.54
N GLU A 51 -1.01 -18.58 2.70
CA GLU A 51 0.44 -18.48 2.71
C GLU A 51 0.93 -17.01 2.74
N PRO A 52 2.15 -16.71 3.20
CA PRO A 52 2.63 -15.33 3.25
C PRO A 52 2.74 -14.71 1.84
N TRP A 53 2.88 -13.39 1.79
CA TRP A 53 3.09 -12.65 0.54
C TRP A 53 4.26 -13.15 -0.33
N ASP A 54 5.28 -13.75 0.28
CA ASP A 54 6.46 -14.37 -0.34
C ASP A 54 6.37 -15.90 -0.41
N GLY A 55 5.19 -16.45 -0.15
CA GLY A 55 4.86 -17.86 -0.25
C GLY A 55 5.05 -18.44 -1.65
N SER A 56 4.96 -19.75 -1.74
CA SER A 56 5.27 -20.51 -2.96
C SER A 56 4.38 -20.15 -4.15
N ASN A 57 3.10 -19.87 -3.90
CA ASN A 57 2.12 -19.48 -4.92
C ASN A 57 2.18 -17.96 -5.18
N ASN A 58 2.20 -17.16 -4.12
CA ASN A 58 2.12 -15.70 -4.13
C ASN A 58 3.35 -15.04 -4.75
N ARG A 59 4.54 -15.65 -4.61
CA ARG A 59 5.75 -15.16 -5.30
C ARG A 59 5.63 -15.18 -6.82
N LEU A 60 4.76 -16.02 -7.39
CA LEU A 60 4.52 -16.06 -8.84
C LEU A 60 3.75 -14.83 -9.34
N LEU A 61 3.10 -14.09 -8.43
CA LEU A 61 2.36 -12.88 -8.73
C LEU A 61 3.24 -11.62 -8.70
N MET A 62 4.46 -11.69 -8.13
CA MET A 62 5.36 -10.54 -8.03
C MET A 62 5.67 -9.91 -9.39
N SER A 63 5.90 -10.73 -10.42
CA SER A 63 6.12 -10.30 -11.81
C SER A 63 4.85 -9.87 -12.55
N GLN A 64 3.67 -10.01 -11.94
CA GLN A 64 2.38 -9.65 -12.50
C GLN A 64 1.83 -8.35 -11.88
N ARG A 65 2.71 -7.46 -11.44
CA ARG A 65 2.33 -6.20 -10.78
C ARG A 65 1.28 -5.43 -11.60
N PRO A 66 0.09 -5.12 -11.03
CA PRO A 66 -0.90 -4.30 -11.71
C PRO A 66 -0.39 -2.91 -12.07
N ASP A 67 -0.91 -2.35 -13.18
CA ASP A 67 -0.60 -1.00 -13.63
C ASP A 67 -0.97 0.07 -12.59
N ALA A 68 -1.95 -0.20 -11.72
CA ALA A 68 -2.32 0.67 -10.61
C ALA A 68 -1.16 0.93 -9.63
N TYR A 69 -0.19 0.00 -9.56
CA TYR A 69 1.01 0.13 -8.75
C TYR A 69 2.24 0.56 -9.58
N SER A 70 2.07 0.89 -10.87
CA SER A 70 3.13 1.43 -11.72
C SER A 70 3.27 2.93 -11.49
N ASN A 71 4.47 3.38 -11.16
CA ASN A 71 4.71 4.81 -11.08
C ASN A 71 4.98 5.37 -12.49
N PRO A 72 4.17 6.31 -13.01
CA PRO A 72 4.36 6.85 -14.37
C PRO A 72 5.66 7.66 -14.54
N ARG A 73 6.34 8.00 -13.44
CA ARG A 73 7.63 8.70 -13.45
C ARG A 73 8.83 7.77 -13.59
N ILE A 74 8.64 6.46 -13.38
CA ILE A 74 9.67 5.44 -13.51
C ILE A 74 9.33 4.57 -14.73
N ASP A 75 10.32 4.23 -15.54
CA ASP A 75 10.15 3.25 -16.62
C ASP A 75 10.56 1.86 -16.11
N ASP A 76 9.66 1.23 -15.34
CA ASP A 76 9.84 -0.08 -14.72
C ASP A 76 8.70 -1.06 -15.08
N LYS A 77 8.17 -0.93 -16.30
CA LYS A 77 7.06 -1.77 -16.76
C LYS A 77 7.39 -3.26 -16.59
N GLY A 78 6.52 -3.97 -15.86
CA GLY A 78 6.71 -5.38 -15.54
C GLY A 78 7.71 -5.66 -14.41
N GLY A 79 8.21 -4.63 -13.72
CA GLY A 79 8.99 -4.77 -12.50
C GLY A 79 8.12 -5.25 -11.32
N GLU A 80 8.77 -5.86 -10.34
CA GLU A 80 8.09 -6.47 -9.19
C GLU A 80 7.81 -5.49 -8.04
N THR A 81 8.37 -4.28 -8.13
CA THR A 81 8.33 -3.30 -7.04
C THR A 81 7.35 -2.16 -7.29
N THR A 82 6.94 -1.50 -6.22
CA THR A 82 6.15 -0.28 -6.22
C THR A 82 6.80 0.77 -5.33
N THR A 83 6.60 2.04 -5.70
CA THR A 83 6.93 3.18 -4.84
C THR A 83 5.74 3.62 -3.99
N TYR A 84 4.53 3.13 -4.27
CA TYR A 84 3.33 3.48 -3.53
C TYR A 84 3.24 2.71 -2.22
N GLN A 85 3.40 3.42 -1.12
CA GLN A 85 3.37 2.89 0.25
C GLN A 85 2.34 3.67 1.08
N VAL A 86 1.62 2.99 1.97
CA VAL A 86 0.79 3.70 2.95
C VAL A 86 1.66 4.31 4.05
N ILE A 87 1.12 5.30 4.75
CA ILE A 87 1.68 5.80 6.00
C ILE A 87 0.92 5.10 7.12
N ALA A 88 1.60 4.22 7.86
CA ALA A 88 1.03 3.32 8.84
C ALA A 88 1.78 3.35 10.18
N GLY A 89 1.04 3.33 11.28
CA GLY A 89 1.59 3.35 12.64
C GLY A 89 0.90 4.36 13.55
N PRO A 90 1.38 4.51 14.80
CA PRO A 90 0.76 5.38 15.80
C PRO A 90 0.57 6.81 15.30
N GLY A 91 -0.68 7.27 15.30
CA GLY A 91 -1.08 8.60 14.85
C GLY A 91 -1.36 8.72 13.35
N ALA A 92 -1.20 7.65 12.57
CA ALA A 92 -1.69 7.57 11.20
C ALA A 92 -3.13 7.05 11.15
N LEU A 93 -3.82 7.27 10.03
CA LEU A 93 -5.14 6.71 9.79
C LEU A 93 -5.10 5.18 9.66
N LEU A 94 -4.00 4.62 9.13
CA LEU A 94 -3.76 3.19 9.02
C LEU A 94 -2.85 2.70 10.16
N ASP A 95 -3.27 2.93 11.40
CA ASP A 95 -2.61 2.35 12.57
C ASP A 95 -3.00 0.86 12.71
N PRO A 96 -2.04 -0.09 12.73
CA PRO A 96 -2.31 -1.52 12.83
C PRO A 96 -3.01 -1.92 14.14
N VAL A 97 -2.90 -1.11 15.21
CA VAL A 97 -3.55 -1.39 16.50
C VAL A 97 -4.81 -0.55 16.73
N ALA A 98 -5.21 0.29 15.77
CA ALA A 98 -6.42 1.08 15.90
C ALA A 98 -7.69 0.22 15.82
N THR A 99 -8.67 0.61 16.62
CA THR A 99 -10.01 -0.01 16.65
C THR A 99 -10.93 0.49 15.54
N SER A 100 -10.54 1.54 14.81
CA SER A 100 -11.24 2.05 13.62
C SER A 100 -10.24 2.73 12.68
N ARG A 101 -10.55 2.68 11.39
CA ARG A 101 -9.76 3.30 10.30
C ARG A 101 -10.69 4.01 9.32
N LYS A 102 -11.66 4.77 9.83
CA LYS A 102 -12.63 5.48 8.98
C LYS A 102 -12.03 6.78 8.49
N PHE A 103 -12.48 7.25 7.34
CA PHE A 103 -12.13 8.59 6.89
C PHE A 103 -12.51 9.68 7.91
N ALA A 104 -13.57 9.48 8.68
CA ALA A 104 -14.00 10.39 9.74
C ALA A 104 -13.04 10.46 10.95
N ASP A 105 -12.09 9.52 11.06
CA ASP A 105 -11.09 9.49 12.15
C ASP A 105 -9.91 10.45 11.87
N ALA A 106 -9.84 11.03 10.68
CA ALA A 106 -8.89 12.11 10.34
C ALA A 106 -9.24 13.40 11.12
N ALA A 107 -8.54 13.63 12.24
CA ALA A 107 -8.84 14.70 13.19
C ALA A 107 -8.72 16.12 12.63
N ASP A 108 -7.89 16.31 11.60
CA ASP A 108 -7.65 17.58 10.91
C ASP A 108 -8.36 17.70 9.55
N GLY A 109 -9.19 16.72 9.20
CA GLY A 109 -9.87 16.64 7.91
C GLY A 109 -9.09 15.84 6.86
N LEU A 110 -9.82 15.23 5.92
CA LEU A 110 -9.22 14.40 4.87
C LEU A 110 -8.35 15.18 3.89
N ASP A 111 -8.62 16.48 3.71
CA ASP A 111 -7.83 17.37 2.86
C ASP A 111 -6.44 17.65 3.42
N ALA A 112 -6.25 17.46 4.73
CA ALA A 112 -4.97 17.57 5.42
C ALA A 112 -4.29 16.21 5.70
N THR A 113 -4.96 15.09 5.42
CA THR A 113 -4.47 13.74 5.73
C THR A 113 -3.80 13.06 4.54
N ALA A 114 -2.52 12.74 4.66
CA ALA A 114 -1.84 11.86 3.71
C ALA A 114 -2.03 10.38 4.10
N ILE A 115 -2.47 9.55 3.14
CA ILE A 115 -2.68 8.10 3.34
C ILE A 115 -1.64 7.27 2.59
N VAL A 116 -1.41 7.60 1.32
CA VAL A 116 -0.43 6.92 0.45
C VAL A 116 0.60 7.93 0.00
N ALA A 117 1.87 7.56 0.04
CA ALA A 117 2.99 8.35 -0.44
C ALA A 117 3.83 7.57 -1.45
N GLU A 118 4.58 8.30 -2.27
CA GLU A 118 5.58 7.74 -3.16
C GLU A 118 6.94 7.73 -2.46
N ASN A 119 7.51 6.54 -2.27
CA ASN A 119 8.83 6.32 -1.69
C ASN A 119 9.80 5.79 -2.75
N PHE A 120 10.57 6.69 -3.36
CA PHE A 120 11.61 6.35 -4.32
C PHE A 120 12.90 5.87 -3.64
N GLY A 121 13.12 6.28 -2.39
CA GLY A 121 14.28 5.88 -1.59
C GLY A 121 14.31 4.38 -1.29
N LYS A 122 13.14 3.77 -1.08
CA LYS A 122 12.98 2.35 -0.77
C LYS A 122 11.75 1.76 -1.47
N PRO A 123 11.79 1.45 -2.78
CA PRO A 123 10.75 0.67 -3.44
C PRO A 123 10.64 -0.72 -2.81
N VAL A 124 9.43 -1.24 -2.68
CA VAL A 124 9.14 -2.55 -2.05
C VAL A 124 8.47 -3.47 -3.06
N ILE A 125 8.54 -4.79 -2.86
CA ILE A 125 7.77 -5.72 -3.70
C ILE A 125 6.28 -5.39 -3.56
N TRP A 126 5.52 -5.37 -4.66
CA TRP A 126 4.15 -4.86 -4.61
C TRP A 126 3.20 -5.69 -3.74
N THR A 127 3.51 -6.97 -3.50
CA THR A 127 2.76 -7.83 -2.57
C THR A 127 3.23 -7.73 -1.11
N GLU A 128 4.39 -7.12 -0.85
CA GLU A 128 5.05 -7.10 0.45
C GLU A 128 4.41 -6.10 1.43
N PRO A 129 4.07 -6.49 2.67
CA PRO A 129 3.54 -5.62 3.71
C PRO A 129 4.65 -4.80 4.39
N ASP A 130 5.41 -4.04 3.61
CA ASP A 130 6.43 -3.08 4.07
C ASP A 130 6.06 -1.69 3.54
N ASP A 131 5.83 -0.75 4.45
CA ASP A 131 5.27 0.56 4.18
C ASP A 131 5.88 1.61 5.13
N LEU A 132 5.51 2.89 4.97
CA LEU A 132 6.10 3.99 5.72
C LEU A 132 5.52 4.11 7.12
N THR A 133 6.37 4.41 8.10
CA THR A 133 5.93 4.99 9.37
C THR A 133 5.70 6.50 9.24
N PRO A 134 4.86 7.12 10.09
CA PRO A 134 4.72 8.58 10.15
C PRO A 134 6.07 9.30 10.31
N GLN A 135 6.98 8.74 11.12
CA GLN A 135 8.29 9.33 11.36
C GLN A 135 9.16 9.30 10.08
N GLN A 136 9.16 8.19 9.34
CA GLN A 136 9.87 8.10 8.06
C GLN A 136 9.27 9.05 7.01
N PHE A 137 7.95 9.17 6.97
CA PHE A 137 7.27 10.13 6.09
C PHE A 137 7.69 11.57 6.40
N LEU A 138 7.66 11.96 7.68
CA LEU A 138 8.04 13.31 8.12
C LEU A 138 9.54 13.61 7.96
N ALA A 139 10.40 12.60 8.00
CA ALA A 139 11.83 12.76 7.78
C ALA A 139 12.19 13.13 6.32
N GLY A 140 11.28 12.89 5.37
CA GLY A 140 11.44 13.32 3.98
C GLY A 140 12.47 12.52 3.17
N GLU A 141 12.96 11.39 3.67
CA GLU A 141 13.92 10.49 3.00
C GLU A 141 13.35 9.80 1.73
N LEU A 142 12.07 10.04 1.42
CA LEU A 142 11.30 9.40 0.35
C LEU A 142 11.77 9.74 -1.07
N MET A 143 12.50 10.85 -1.22
CA MET A 143 12.75 11.49 -2.51
C MET A 143 14.19 11.38 -2.99
N GLU A 144 15.08 10.72 -2.24
CA GLU A 144 16.52 10.69 -2.55
C GLU A 144 16.81 10.14 -3.95
N ASN A 145 15.94 9.24 -4.45
CA ASN A 145 16.02 8.67 -5.80
C ASN A 145 14.85 9.08 -6.71
N ALA A 146 14.12 10.16 -6.39
CA ALA A 146 12.98 10.58 -7.19
C ALA A 146 13.42 10.97 -8.62
N PRO A 147 12.76 10.45 -9.67
CA PRO A 147 13.04 10.87 -11.04
C PRO A 147 12.88 12.39 -11.16
N THR A 148 13.79 13.03 -11.89
CA THR A 148 13.68 14.46 -12.17
C THR A 148 12.33 14.75 -12.85
N PRO A 149 11.60 15.79 -12.44
CA PRO A 149 10.34 16.15 -13.09
C PRO A 149 10.57 16.31 -14.59
N ARG A 150 9.76 15.65 -15.42
CA ARG A 150 9.79 15.89 -16.86
C ARG A 150 9.48 17.37 -17.08
N ARG A 151 10.46 18.15 -17.55
CA ARG A 151 10.22 19.53 -17.97
C ARG A 151 9.25 19.45 -19.15
N GLY A 152 8.05 19.99 -18.97
CA GLY A 152 7.09 20.22 -20.04
C GLY A 152 7.58 21.27 -21.02
#